data_AF-A0A2D7GH72-F1
#
_entry.id   AF-A0A2D7GH72-F1
#
_cell.length_a   1.000
_cell.length_b   1.000
_cell.length_c   1.000
_cell.angle_alpha   90.00
_cell.angle_beta   90.00
_cell.angle_gamma   90.00
#
_symmetry.space_group_name_H-M   'P 1'
#
loop_
_entity.id
_entity.type
_entity.pdbx_description
1 polymer ?
#
loop_
_entity_poly.entity_id
_entity_poly.type
_entity_poly.pdbx_seq_one_letter_code
_entity_poly.pdbx_strand_id
1 'polypeptide(L)'
;MTVNQEKISPLDITQKLHHLKSRADVRKYLPDILGRVLARVWIDSGFKEEFAKDPQKTLEFNGVYLPEDMSIEFQKPNSDRPRIVVYEQRPKSKFKLRVLYLQLVMMAGR
;
A
#
# COMPACT_ATOMS: atom_id res chain seq x y z
N MET A 1 -21.99 -14.72 27.33
CA MET A 1 -21.84 -14.11 25.99
C MET A 1 -20.36 -13.89 25.77
N THR A 2 -19.69 -14.84 25.13
CA THR A 2 -18.24 -14.77 24.92
C THR A 2 -17.99 -13.84 23.74
N VAL A 3 -17.52 -12.62 24.02
CA VAL A 3 -17.06 -11.70 22.98
C VAL A 3 -15.80 -12.32 22.39
N ASN A 4 -15.92 -12.89 21.18
CA ASN A 4 -14.76 -13.30 20.38
C ASN A 4 -13.98 -12.03 20.05
N GLN A 5 -12.92 -11.77 20.81
CA GLN A 5 -11.88 -10.83 20.41
C GLN A 5 -11.15 -11.49 19.24
N GLU A 6 -11.48 -11.10 18.01
CA GLU A 6 -10.65 -11.44 16.85
C GLU A 6 -9.23 -10.98 17.14
N LYS A 7 -8.29 -11.93 17.27
CA LYS A 7 -6.88 -11.64 17.50
C LYS A 7 -6.34 -10.89 16.27
N ILE A 8 -6.18 -9.60 16.42
CA ILE A 8 -5.60 -8.72 15.40
C ILE A 8 -4.12 -9.10 15.26
N SER A 9 -3.69 -9.49 14.06
CA SER A 9 -2.29 -9.76 13.82
C SER A 9 -1.57 -8.42 13.59
N PRO A 10 -0.43 -8.15 14.25
CA PRO A 10 0.32 -6.90 14.05
C PRO A 10 0.77 -6.63 12.60
N LEU A 11 0.65 -7.64 11.73
CA LEU A 11 1.03 -7.58 10.31
C LEU A 11 -0.14 -7.24 9.38
N ASP A 12 -1.36 -7.07 9.90
CA ASP A 12 -2.52 -6.72 9.08
C ASP A 12 -2.42 -5.25 8.62
N ILE A 13 -2.50 -5.02 7.31
CA ILE A 13 -2.43 -3.66 6.74
C ILE A 13 -3.79 -2.94 6.74
N THR A 14 -4.88 -3.66 6.99
CA THR A 14 -6.22 -3.12 7.19
C THR A 14 -7.08 -4.08 8.02
N GLN A 15 -8.07 -3.54 8.73
CA GLN A 15 -9.06 -4.30 9.52
C GLN A 15 -10.36 -4.57 8.73
N LYS A 16 -10.58 -3.87 7.61
CA LYS A 16 -11.81 -3.95 6.81
C LYS A 16 -11.50 -3.89 5.32
N LEU A 17 -12.41 -4.42 4.52
CA LEU A 17 -12.40 -4.25 3.07
C LEU A 17 -12.52 -2.76 2.72
N HIS A 18 -11.52 -2.21 2.02
CA HIS A 18 -11.51 -0.83 1.53
C HIS A 18 -11.67 -0.83 0.02
N HIS A 19 -12.88 -0.52 -0.44
CA HIS A 19 -13.14 -0.22 -1.85
C HIS A 19 -13.05 1.29 -2.06
N LEU A 20 -11.92 1.73 -2.62
CA LEU A 20 -11.69 3.13 -2.95
C LEU A 20 -12.32 3.40 -4.31
N LYS A 21 -13.27 4.34 -4.37
CA LYS A 21 -14.07 4.61 -5.59
C LYS A 21 -13.66 5.89 -6.31
N SER A 22 -12.92 6.77 -5.63
CA SER A 22 -12.56 8.07 -6.16
C SER A 22 -11.13 8.48 -5.78
N ARG A 23 -10.59 9.44 -6.53
CA ARG A 23 -9.31 10.08 -6.20
C ARG A 23 -9.30 10.73 -4.82
N ALA A 24 -10.43 11.27 -4.37
CA ALA A 24 -10.56 11.85 -3.04
C ALA A 24 -10.42 10.78 -1.94
N ASP A 25 -11.08 9.63 -2.11
CA ASP A 25 -10.97 8.50 -1.17
C ASP A 25 -9.55 7.96 -1.12
N VAL A 26 -8.91 7.83 -2.28
CA VAL A 26 -7.52 7.39 -2.38
C VAL A 26 -6.59 8.32 -1.62
N ARG A 27 -6.75 9.64 -1.78
CA ARG A 27 -5.94 10.61 -1.03
C ARG A 27 -6.21 10.59 0.49
N LYS A 28 -7.43 10.26 0.89
CA LYS A 28 -7.85 10.28 2.29
C LYS A 28 -7.40 9.04 3.06
N TYR A 29 -7.57 7.84 2.48
CA TYR A 29 -7.40 6.58 3.22
C TYR A 29 -6.11 5.83 2.85
N LEU A 30 -5.66 5.94 1.59
CA LEU A 30 -4.53 5.15 1.12
C LEU A 30 -3.20 5.51 1.83
N PRO A 31 -2.89 6.77 2.21
CA PRO A 31 -1.64 7.06 2.93
C PRO A 31 -1.44 6.26 4.22
N ASP A 32 -2.50 6.09 5.02
CA ASP A 32 -2.43 5.36 6.30
C ASP A 32 -2.22 3.84 6.06
N ILE A 33 -2.94 3.28 5.08
CA ILE A 33 -2.76 1.88 4.64
C ILE A 33 -1.34 1.65 4.12
N LEU A 34 -0.85 2.53 3.25
CA LEU A 34 0.50 2.43 2.68
C LEU A 34 1.58 2.59 3.75
N GLY A 35 1.31 3.34 4.83
CA GLY A 35 2.18 3.42 6.00
C GLY A 35 2.37 2.06 6.66
N ARG A 36 1.27 1.32 6.88
CA ARG A 36 1.31 -0.06 7.40
C ARG A 36 1.99 -1.03 6.44
N VAL A 37 1.75 -0.90 5.14
CA VAL A 37 2.44 -1.69 4.09
C VAL A 37 3.94 -1.48 4.15
N LEU A 38 4.41 -0.23 4.19
CA LEU A 38 5.84 0.10 4.26
C LEU A 38 6.48 -0.44 5.55
N ALA A 39 5.77 -0.35 6.68
CA ALA A 39 6.24 -0.94 7.94
C ALA A 39 6.35 -2.47 7.84
N ARG A 40 5.35 -3.15 7.27
CA ARG A 40 5.35 -4.61 7.09
C ARG A 40 6.46 -5.07 6.16
N VAL A 41 6.65 -4.39 5.03
CA VAL A 41 7.75 -4.65 4.07
C VAL A 41 9.12 -4.66 4.75
N TRP A 42 9.29 -3.95 5.87
CA TRP A 42 10.55 -3.92 6.60
C TRP A 42 10.81 -5.18 7.43
N ILE A 43 9.77 -5.75 8.01
CA ILE A 43 9.87 -6.83 8.99
C ILE A 43 9.51 -8.20 8.40
N ASP A 44 8.83 -8.23 7.25
CA ASP A 44 8.34 -9.43 6.57
C ASP A 44 8.91 -9.47 5.14
N SER A 45 10.00 -10.22 4.96
CA SER A 45 10.68 -10.36 3.66
C SER A 45 9.82 -11.08 2.62
N GLY A 46 8.96 -12.01 3.04
CA GLY A 46 8.03 -12.70 2.13
C GLY A 46 7.01 -11.73 1.56
N PHE A 47 6.37 -10.93 2.42
CA PHE A 47 5.46 -9.87 1.99
C PHE A 47 6.15 -8.84 1.09
N LYS A 48 7.40 -8.47 1.41
CA LYS A 48 8.19 -7.57 0.56
C LYS A 48 8.36 -8.13 -0.86
N GLU A 49 8.70 -9.41 -1.00
CA GLU A 49 8.88 -10.05 -2.30
C GLU A 49 7.57 -10.11 -3.09
N GLU A 50 6.46 -10.48 -2.44
CA GLU A 50 5.12 -10.47 -3.04
C GLU A 50 4.72 -9.06 -3.50
N PHE A 51 4.90 -8.06 -2.64
CA PHE A 51 4.57 -6.67 -2.93
C PHE A 51 5.47 -6.06 -4.02
N ALA A 52 6.74 -6.47 -4.11
CA ALA A 52 7.63 -6.05 -5.19
C ALA A 52 7.27 -6.67 -6.54
N LYS A 53 6.72 -7.90 -6.53
CA LYS A 53 6.29 -8.59 -7.75
C LYS A 53 4.99 -8.01 -8.30
N ASP A 54 4.00 -7.81 -7.44
CA ASP A 54 2.70 -7.25 -7.83
C ASP A 54 2.07 -6.47 -6.66
N PRO A 55 2.36 -5.16 -6.54
CA PRO A 55 1.90 -4.36 -5.41
C PRO A 55 0.37 -4.19 -5.42
N GLN A 56 -0.26 -4.15 -6.59
CA GLN A 56 -1.71 -3.99 -6.70
C GLN A 56 -2.43 -5.26 -6.24
N LYS A 57 -2.02 -6.41 -6.77
CA LYS A 57 -2.60 -7.70 -6.35
C LYS A 57 -2.37 -7.97 -4.86
N THR A 58 -1.21 -7.59 -4.33
CA THR A 58 -0.91 -7.72 -2.91
C THR A 58 -1.86 -6.88 -2.05
N LEU A 59 -2.17 -5.64 -2.46
CA LEU A 59 -3.19 -4.83 -1.77
C LEU A 59 -4.58 -5.48 -1.83
N GLU A 60 -4.98 -6.00 -2.99
CA GLU A 60 -6.28 -6.66 -3.17
C GLU A 60 -6.42 -7.90 -2.28
N PHE A 61 -5.38 -8.73 -2.19
CA PHE A 61 -5.34 -9.88 -1.27
C PHE A 61 -5.50 -9.48 0.19
N ASN A 62 -5.01 -8.30 0.54
CA ASN A 62 -5.14 -7.73 1.87
C ASN A 62 -6.41 -6.88 2.01
N GLY A 63 -7.35 -6.94 1.07
CA GLY A 63 -8.67 -6.32 1.16
C GLY A 63 -8.72 -4.84 0.76
N VAL A 64 -7.73 -4.34 0.01
CA VAL A 64 -7.67 -2.95 -0.45
C VAL A 64 -7.80 -2.92 -1.97
N TYR A 65 -8.92 -2.40 -2.47
CA TYR A 65 -9.24 -2.32 -3.89
C TYR A 65 -9.17 -0.88 -4.36
N LEU A 66 -8.34 -0.65 -5.38
CA LEU A 66 -8.18 0.65 -6.01
C LEU A 66 -9.20 0.82 -7.16
N PRO A 67 -9.52 2.06 -7.54
CA PRO A 67 -10.21 2.32 -8.80
C PRO A 67 -9.42 1.77 -10.00
N GLU A 68 -10.13 1.37 -11.06
CA GLU A 68 -9.53 0.79 -12.29
C GLU A 68 -8.58 1.76 -13.02
N ASP A 69 -8.76 3.06 -12.83
CA ASP A 69 -7.90 4.10 -13.39
C ASP A 69 -6.69 4.42 -12.50
N MET A 70 -6.40 3.60 -11.49
CA MET A 70 -5.26 3.77 -10.60
C MET A 70 -4.31 2.58 -10.64
N SER A 71 -3.03 2.88 -10.46
CA SER A 71 -1.96 1.89 -10.37
C SER A 71 -0.98 2.26 -9.28
N ILE A 72 -0.29 1.24 -8.76
CA ILE A 72 0.74 1.39 -7.74
C ILE A 72 2.07 0.85 -8.27
N GLU A 73 3.14 1.57 -7.96
CA GLU A 73 4.50 1.12 -8.18
C GLU A 73 5.27 1.08 -6.87
N PHE A 74 5.98 -0.02 -6.64
CA PHE A 74 6.95 -0.12 -5.55
C PHE A 74 8.35 0.16 -6.07
N GLN A 75 8.93 1.28 -5.63
CA GLN A 75 10.22 1.78 -6.08
C GLN A 75 11.28 1.62 -5.00
N LYS A 76 12.50 1.31 -5.43
CA LYS A 76 13.69 1.13 -4.58
C LYS A 76 13.45 0.17 -3.39
N PRO A 77 12.93 -1.06 -3.63
CA PRO A 77 12.58 -2.01 -2.57
C PRO A 77 13.76 -2.41 -1.68
N ASN A 78 14.99 -2.36 -2.21
CA ASN A 78 16.22 -2.77 -1.53
C ASN A 78 17.07 -1.60 -1.04
N SER A 79 16.50 -0.39 -0.97
CA SER A 79 17.20 0.78 -0.43
C SER A 79 16.72 1.11 0.98
N ASP A 80 17.47 1.94 1.70
CA ASP A 80 17.06 2.51 2.99
C ASP A 80 15.85 3.46 2.90
N ARG A 81 15.33 3.66 1.69
CA ARG A 81 14.25 4.60 1.35
C ARG A 81 13.24 3.95 0.40
N PRO A 82 12.59 2.84 0.81
CA PRO A 82 11.55 2.22 0.00
C PRO A 82 10.40 3.21 -0.22
N ARG A 83 9.87 3.24 -1.45
CA ARG A 83 8.87 4.22 -1.87
C ARG A 83 7.73 3.54 -2.59
N ILE A 84 6.50 3.89 -2.22
CA ILE A 84 5.29 3.50 -2.94
C ILE A 84 4.76 4.74 -3.65
N VAL A 85 4.49 4.62 -4.95
CA VAL A 85 3.95 5.70 -5.77
C VAL A 85 2.60 5.28 -6.34
N VAL A 86 1.60 6.15 -6.22
CA VAL A 86 0.26 5.91 -6.73
C VAL A 86 0.05 6.83 -7.93
N TYR A 87 -0.34 6.24 -9.05
CA TYR A 87 -0.66 6.96 -10.27
C TYR A 87 -2.12 6.81 -10.62
N GLU A 88 -2.65 7.85 -11.24
CA GLU A 88 -3.89 7.83 -12.00
C GLU A 88 -3.51 7.68 -13.47
N GLN A 89 -3.99 6.63 -14.11
CA GLN A 89 -3.74 6.28 -15.50
C GLN A 89 -5.05 5.85 -16.13
N ARG A 90 -5.54 6.64 -17.09
CA ARG A 90 -6.75 6.28 -17.83
C ARG A 90 -6.55 4.96 -18.59
N PRO A 91 -7.58 4.11 -18.67
CA PRO A 91 -7.54 2.92 -19.50
C PRO A 91 -7.11 3.29 -20.93
N LYS A 92 -6.10 2.59 -21.46
CA LYS A 92 -5.50 2.79 -22.80
C LYS A 92 -4.60 4.03 -22.98
N SER A 93 -4.37 4.83 -21.93
CA SER A 93 -3.38 5.92 -21.98
C SER A 93 -2.02 5.46 -21.45
N LYS A 94 -0.92 5.86 -22.08
CA LYS A 94 0.44 5.70 -21.52
C LYS A 94 0.77 6.76 -20.47
N PHE A 95 -0.04 7.81 -20.36
CA PHE A 95 0.19 8.90 -19.43
C PHE A 95 -0.22 8.51 -18.01
N LYS A 96 0.73 8.61 -17.07
CA LYS A 96 0.53 8.37 -15.64
C LYS A 96 0.64 9.69 -14.88
N LEU A 97 -0.43 10.10 -14.20
CA LEU A 97 -0.42 11.25 -13.31
C LEU A 97 -0.14 10.79 -11.88
N ARG A 98 0.95 11.26 -11.27
CA ARG A 98 1.24 10.92 -9.87
C ARG A 98 0.21 11.56 -8.94
N VAL A 99 -0.57 10.75 -8.23
CA VAL A 99 -1.61 11.22 -7.29
C VAL A 99 -1.01 11.51 -5.93
N LEU A 100 -0.20 10.58 -5.41
CA LEU A 100 0.55 10.67 -4.16
C LEU A 100 1.75 9.72 -4.19
N TYR A 101 2.67 9.90 -3.26
CA TYR A 101 3.68 8.91 -2.96
C TYR A 101 3.90 8.88 -1.45
N LEU A 102 4.30 7.72 -0.94
CA LEU A 102 4.73 7.56 0.44
C LEU A 102 6.12 6.94 0.43
N GLN A 103 7.01 7.47 1.25
CA GLN A 103 8.36 6.97 1.40
C GLN A 103 8.65 6.82 2.87
N LEU A 104 9.17 5.66 3.24
CA LEU A 104 9.66 5.43 4.58
C LEU A 104 11.14 5.80 4.63
N VAL A 105 11.54 6.57 5.64
CA VAL A 105 12.91 7.06 5.80
C VAL A 105 13.41 6.63 7.16
N MET A 106 14.46 5.81 7.20
CA MET A 106 15.23 5.67 8.43
C MET A 106 16.05 6.92 8.65
N MET A 107 15.98 7.43 9.88
CA MET A 107 16.93 8.38 10.39
C MET A 107 17.81 7.63 11.39
N ALA A 108 19.06 7.36 11.02
CA ALA A 108 20.10 7.07 12.00
C ALA A 108 20.69 8.41 12.45
N GLY A 109 20.52 8.76 13.72
CA GLY A 109 21.12 9.94 14.31
C GLY A 109 22.63 9.76 14.49
N ARG A 110 23.38 10.86 14.40
CA ARG A 110 24.70 10.97 15.03
C ARG A 110 24.53 11.34 16.49
#